data_AF-A0A2S9GHA3-F1
#
_entry.id   AF-A0A2S9GHA3-F1
#
_cell.length_a   1.000
_cell.length_b   1.000
_cell.length_c   1.000
_cell.angle_alpha   90.00
_cell.angle_beta   90.00
_cell.angle_gamma   90.00
#
_symmetry.space_group_name_H-M   'P 1'
#
loop_
_entity.id
_entity.type
_entity.pdbx_description
1 polymer ?
#
loop_
_entity_poly.entity_id
_entity_poly.type
_entity_poly.pdbx_seq_one_letter_code
_entity_poly.pdbx_strand_id
1 'polypeptide(L)' 'VLAGGRTVGRLGTVVDHVDEGAIALALVKRGLPADTELTTGGDVPVSAAMDPDSLPSVDGVGAGRLAVERLRGGAH' A
#
# COMPACT_ATOMS: atom_id res chain seq x y z
N VAL A 1 9.64 0.58 -3.87
CA VAL A 1 9.33 -0.60 -3.05
C VAL A 1 9.35 -1.81 -3.96
N LEU A 2 10.16 -2.80 -3.59
CA LEU A 2 10.42 -4.00 -4.38
C LEU A 2 9.91 -5.23 -3.63
N ALA A 3 9.41 -6.22 -4.37
CA ALA A 3 9.12 -7.57 -3.87
C ALA A 3 9.86 -8.58 -4.75
N GLY A 4 10.84 -9.30 -4.19
CA GLY A 4 11.73 -10.18 -4.96
C GLY A 4 12.40 -9.46 -6.14
N GLY A 5 12.85 -8.21 -5.93
CA GLY A 5 13.49 -7.38 -6.97
C GLY A 5 12.54 -6.70 -7.97
N ARG A 6 11.23 -6.97 -7.91
CA ARG A 6 10.25 -6.35 -8.83
C ARG A 6 9.56 -5.16 -8.20
N THR A 7 9.41 -4.07 -8.95
CA THR A 7 8.70 -2.87 -8.47
C THR A 7 7.21 -3.14 -8.26
N VAL A 8 6.78 -2.99 -6.99
CA VAL A 8 5.39 -3.17 -6.56
C VAL A 8 4.79 -1.90 -5.95
N GLY A 9 5.58 -0.84 -5.80
CA GLY A 9 5.13 0.41 -5.21
C GLY A 9 6.22 1.46 -5.10
N ARG A 10 5.87 2.60 -4.51
CA ARG A 10 6.79 3.71 -4.22
C ARG A 10 6.83 3.99 -2.73
N LEU A 11 8.04 4.29 -2.24
CA LEU A 11 8.23 4.80 -0.89
C LEU A 11 7.93 6.31 -0.92
N GLY A 12 7.28 6.81 0.11
CA GLY A 12 6.98 8.22 0.31
C GLY A 12 7.82 8.78 1.43
N THR A 13 7.16 9.36 2.42
CA THR A 13 7.79 9.97 3.59
C THR A 13 8.38 8.90 4.50
N VAL A 14 9.59 9.17 5.00
CA VAL A 14 10.28 8.35 6.01
C VAL A 14 10.44 9.22 7.26
N VAL A 15 10.14 8.65 8.42
CA VAL A 15 10.21 9.31 9.74
C VAL A 15 10.89 8.36 10.72
N ASP A 16 11.65 8.91 11.66
CA ASP A 16 12.24 8.15 12.75
C ASP A 16 11.26 8.09 13.93
N HIS A 17 10.80 6.89 14.25
CA HIS A 17 9.92 6.61 15.39
C HIS A 17 10.76 6.30 16.62
N VAL A 18 10.40 6.90 17.76
CA VAL A 18 11.19 6.79 18.99
C VAL A 18 11.33 5.35 19.49
N ASP A 19 10.31 4.53 19.30
CA ASP A 19 10.28 3.15 19.80
C ASP A 19 10.58 2.10 18.72
N GLU A 20 10.30 2.41 17.45
CA GLU A 20 10.29 1.43 16.34
C GLU A 20 11.42 1.70 15.33
N GLY A 21 12.14 2.82 15.47
CA GLY A 21 13.12 3.29 14.51
C GLY A 21 12.47 3.80 13.23
N ALA A 22 13.11 3.59 12.09
CA ALA A 22 12.65 4.15 10.82
C ALA A 22 11.33 3.55 10.34
N ILE A 23 10.29 4.37 10.26
CA ILE A 23 8.98 4.05 9.68
C ILE A 23 8.78 4.84 8.38
N ALA A 24 8.11 4.24 7.39
CA ALA A 24 7.84 4.89 6.12
C ALA A 24 6.40 4.71 5.65
N LEU A 25 5.87 5.74 4.99
CA LEU A 25 4.64 5.65 4.22
C LEU A 25 4.95 5.17 2.81
N ALA A 26 4.19 4.21 2.30
CA ALA A 26 4.36 3.68 0.95
C ALA A 26 3.02 3.53 0.24
N LEU A 27 3.05 3.64 -1.10
CA LEU A 27 1.95 3.20 -1.95
C LEU A 27 2.37 1.92 -2.65
N VAL A 28 1.61 0.84 -2.44
CA VAL A 28 1.84 -0.47 -3.05
C VAL A 28 0.62 -0.94 -3.83
N LYS A 29 0.80 -1.94 -4.71
CA LYS A 29 -0.31 -2.59 -5.41
C LYS A 29 -1.29 -3.19 -4.40
N ARG A 30 -2.59 -3.01 -4.63
CA ARG A 30 -3.66 -3.44 -3.70
C ARG A 30 -3.73 -4.96 -3.47
N GLY A 31 -3.36 -5.77 -4.46
CA GLY A 31 -3.43 -7.24 -4.36
C GLY A 31 -2.21 -7.88 -3.69
N LEU A 32 -1.37 -7.10 -3.01
CA LEU A 32 -0.16 -7.59 -2.37
C LEU A 32 -0.50 -8.17 -0.98
N PRO A 33 -0.12 -9.43 -0.68
CA PRO A 33 -0.28 -9.99 0.66
C PRO A 33 0.49 -9.19 1.71
N ALA A 34 -0.06 -9.08 2.92
CA ALA A 34 0.53 -8.33 4.04
C ALA A 34 1.92 -8.84 4.45
N ASP A 35 2.12 -10.14 4.34
CA ASP A 35 3.33 -10.89 4.68
C ASP A 35 4.38 -10.90 3.56
N THR A 36 4.14 -10.16 2.47
CA THR A 36 5.12 -10.08 1.39
C THR A 36 6.42 -9.44 1.90
N GLU A 37 7.55 -10.10 1.70
CA GLU A 37 8.87 -9.52 1.95
C GLU A 37 9.13 -8.34 0.99
N LEU A 38 9.43 -7.17 1.56
CA LEU A 38 9.69 -5.96 0.80
C LEU A 38 11.09 -5.41 1.04
N THR A 39 11.56 -4.65 0.05
CA THR A 39 12.82 -3.92 0.15
C THR A 39 12.66 -2.49 -0.36
N THR A 40 13.35 -1.55 0.28
CA THR A 40 13.49 -0.18 -0.22
C THR A 40 14.39 -0.20 -1.46
N GLY A 41 13.92 0.39 -2.57
CA GLY A 41 14.62 0.34 -3.87
C GLY A 41 15.67 1.43 -4.07
N GLY A 42 16.31 1.90 -2.98
CA GLY A 42 17.35 2.94 -3.02
C GLY A 42 18.76 2.34 -3.12
N ASP A 43 19.79 3.20 -3.07
CA ASP A 43 21.19 2.80 -3.19
C ASP A 43 21.61 1.74 -2.16
N VAL A 44 21.06 1.84 -0.95
CA VAL A 44 21.17 0.82 0.09
C VAL A 44 19.79 0.19 0.29
N PRO A 45 19.58 -1.05 -0.17
CA PRO A 45 18.33 -1.76 0.04
C PRO A 45 18.15 -2.14 1.52
N VAL A 46 17.03 -1.73 2.10
CA VAL A 46 16.65 -2.03 3.49
C VAL A 46 15.39 -2.90 3.48
N SER A 47 15.36 -3.93 4.30
CA SER A 47 14.18 -4.78 4.49
C SER A 47 13.03 -3.96 5.09
N ALA A 48 11.82 -4.17 4.58
CA ALA A 48 10.62 -3.48 5.05
C ALA A 48 9.48 -4.49 5.23
N ALA A 49 8.69 -4.31 6.29
CA ALA A 49 7.48 -5.08 6.56
C ALA A 49 6.26 -4.17 6.53
N MET A 50 5.10 -4.72 6.17
CA MET A 50 3.81 -4.02 6.27
C MET A 50 3.14 -4.39 7.59
N ASP A 51 2.61 -3.41 8.29
CA ASP A 51 1.72 -3.64 9.42
C ASP A 51 0.33 -4.09 8.89
N PRO A 52 -0.13 -5.32 9.19
CA PRO A 52 -1.40 -5.83 8.73
C PRO A 52 -2.61 -5.04 9.26
N ASP A 53 -2.50 -4.44 10.45
CA ASP A 53 -3.59 -3.68 11.07
C ASP A 53 -3.82 -2.33 10.36
N SER A 54 -2.82 -1.87 9.61
CA SER A 54 -2.87 -0.65 8.80
C SER A 54 -3.43 -0.88 7.38
N LEU A 55 -3.73 -2.13 6.99
CA LEU A 55 -4.19 -2.43 5.64
C LEU A 55 -5.69 -2.17 5.45
N PRO A 56 -6.09 -1.48 4.37
CA PRO A 56 -7.50 -1.27 4.07
C PRO A 56 -8.17 -2.60 3.71
N SER A 57 -9.45 -2.76 4.10
CA SER A 57 -10.21 -3.95 3.74
C SER A 57 -10.33 -4.14 2.23
N VAL A 58 -10.22 -5.39 1.79
CA VAL A 58 -10.32 -5.77 0.37
C VAL A 58 -11.76 -6.00 -0.08
N ASP A 59 -12.71 -6.10 0.86
CA ASP A 59 -14.09 -6.52 0.64
C ASP A 59 -15.03 -5.41 0.16
N GLY A 60 -14.51 -4.19 -0.05
CA GLY A 60 -15.30 -3.04 -0.47
C GLY A 60 -15.67 -3.05 -1.96
N VAL A 61 -16.88 -2.61 -2.29
CA VAL A 61 -17.31 -2.34 -3.68
C VAL A 61 -16.31 -1.37 -4.33
N GLY A 62 -15.75 -1.75 -5.48
CA GLY A 62 -14.78 -0.93 -6.19
C GLY A 62 -15.34 0.46 -6.47
N ALA A 63 -14.55 1.51 -6.20
CA ALA A 63 -14.97 2.91 -6.33
C ALA A 63 -15.59 3.21 -7.71
N GLY A 64 -15.08 2.58 -8.78
CA GLY A 64 -15.65 2.69 -10.12
C GLY A 64 -17.05 2.09 -10.24
N ARG A 65 -17.29 0.91 -9.67
CA ARG A 65 -18.64 0.30 -9.64
C ARG A 65 -19.61 1.16 -8.83
N LEU A 66 -19.17 1.64 -7.67
CA LEU A 66 -19.96 2.51 -6.80
C LEU A 66 -20.32 3.84 -7.52
N ALA A 67 -19.38 4.41 -8.28
CA ALA A 67 -19.62 5.60 -9.08
C ALA A 67 -20.61 5.34 -10.23
N VAL A 68 -20.52 4.19 -10.90
CA VAL A 68 -21.46 3.80 -11.97
C VAL A 68 -22.87 3.60 -11.42
N GLU A 69 -23.02 2.95 -10.27
CA GLU A 69 -24.32 2.75 -9.61
C GLU A 69 -24.96 4.10 -9.23
N ARG A 70 -24.17 5.06 -8.73
CA ARG A 70 -24.65 6.43 -8.46
C ARG A 70 -25.06 7.18 -9.72
N LEU A 71 -24.28 7.07 -10.81
CA LEU A 71 -24.61 7.70 -12.09
C LEU A 71 -25.93 7.16 -12.66
N ARG A 72 -26.18 5.85 -12.53
CA ARG A 72 -27.42 5.21 -12.98
C ARG A 72 -28.61 5.55 -12.08
N GLY A 73 -28.40 5.70 -10.77
CA GLY A 73 -29.45 6.03 -9.80
C GLY A 73 -29.80 7.51 -9.70
N GLY A 74 -28.89 8.41 -10.10
CA GLY A 74 -29.07 9.87 -10.04
C GLY A 74 -29.66 10.51 -11.31
N ALA A 75 -30.08 9.72 -12.30
CA ALA A 75 -30.69 10.19 -13.55
C ALA A 75 -32.22 10.37 -13.46
N HIS A 76 -32.75 10.58 -12.25
CA HIS A 76 -34.18 10.82 -11.99
C HIS A 76 -34.39 12.20 -11.36
#